data_AF-A0A812SDX6-F1
#
_entry.id   AF-A0A812SDX6-F1
#
_cell.length_a   1.000
_cell.length_b   1.000
_cell.length_c   1.000
_cell.angle_alpha   90.00
_cell.angle_beta   90.00
_cell.angle_gamma   90.00
#
_symmetry.space_group_name_H-M   'P 1'
#
loop_
_entity.id
_entity.type
_entity.pdbx_description
1 polymer ?
#
loop_
_entity_poly.entity_id
_entity_poly.type
_entity_poly.pdbx_seq_one_letter_code
_entity_poly.pdbx_strand_id
1 'polypeptide(L)'
;MAHHRLKFRRPADPPRRSTPNTSATMSPTCYRAEALEALRPEQLEEWVAGELMTQDAKPSEPLHTLDEFLQVAEMDCSTRLFYLLNRTVVLREELAKLHSDFMGVAGVYVQLMRHMPEETLWVWLLATSEERMTAKVQTYFFRIMALAVDQHHCLKAIARDAVLRGVEGWKQLHVDYLALQWYSFAFGTYSLPDVTAEGGAPPGSVEESFVAGSFWISKVFSWFETYARDLYQAMLELEGAELSSSEGPVRLHHQDEQGSFVTYEFLRRKVFGQWAIDKGLLRGLLRHVWQPSFEEATAIGDFGAGGGHYSKWLNETGLVEAFAFDGTHQAAELTDGLVQEVNLVQDLTLWRTFDWVLCLEVGEHVPKQYAPTLLSNLKRHARKGLVMSWSDDWEGIGHVNCLSRPEFVAFVQESTGFVLDEAATEVVRAACEIDYIARTLAVFRAS
;
A
#
# COMPACT_ATOMS: atom_id res chain seq x y z
N MET A 1 -0.82 21.22 -69.38
CA MET A 1 -1.22 21.58 -68.00
C MET A 1 -2.51 20.86 -67.69
N ALA A 2 -2.42 19.68 -67.06
CA ALA A 2 -3.55 18.81 -66.77
C ALA A 2 -3.85 18.85 -65.26
N HIS A 3 -5.08 19.24 -64.91
CA HIS A 3 -5.59 19.25 -63.55
C HIS A 3 -5.97 17.82 -63.11
N HIS A 4 -5.26 17.26 -62.14
CA HIS A 4 -5.70 16.08 -61.40
C HIS A 4 -6.45 16.51 -60.12
N ARG A 5 -7.75 16.21 -60.06
CA ARG A 5 -8.57 16.28 -58.84
C ARG A 5 -8.36 15.01 -58.00
N LEU A 6 -7.90 15.18 -56.76
CA LEU A 6 -7.91 14.15 -55.71
C LEU A 6 -9.36 13.88 -55.25
N LYS A 7 -9.80 12.62 -55.31
CA LYS A 7 -11.05 12.14 -54.71
C LYS A 7 -10.77 11.61 -53.29
N PHE A 8 -11.34 12.23 -52.27
CA PHE A 8 -11.38 11.70 -50.91
C PHE A 8 -12.39 10.54 -50.82
N ARG A 9 -11.94 9.36 -50.36
CA ARG A 9 -12.82 8.27 -49.91
C ARG A 9 -13.15 8.48 -48.43
N ARG A 10 -14.42 8.28 -48.06
CA ARG A 10 -14.87 8.25 -46.65
C ARG A 10 -14.31 7.01 -45.93
N PRO A 11 -14.05 7.07 -44.61
CA PRO A 11 -13.64 5.90 -43.85
C PRO A 11 -14.81 4.92 -43.69
N ALA A 12 -14.50 3.62 -43.69
CA ALA A 12 -15.44 2.54 -43.42
C ALA A 12 -15.67 2.39 -41.91
N ASP A 13 -16.89 2.01 -41.52
CA ASP A 13 -17.26 1.72 -40.13
C ASP A 13 -16.42 0.56 -39.54
N PRO A 14 -16.10 0.60 -38.23
CA PRO A 14 -15.33 -0.46 -37.59
C PRO A 14 -16.18 -1.73 -37.37
N PRO A 15 -15.56 -2.93 -37.40
CA PRO A 15 -16.29 -4.18 -37.19
C PRO A 15 -16.72 -4.34 -35.73
N ARG A 16 -17.94 -4.85 -35.53
CA ARG A 16 -18.49 -5.22 -34.20
C ARG A 16 -17.64 -6.33 -33.58
N ARG A 17 -17.10 -6.09 -32.38
CA ARG A 17 -16.46 -7.11 -31.53
C ARG A 17 -17.52 -7.97 -30.84
N SER A 18 -17.45 -9.27 -31.05
CA SER A 18 -18.07 -10.30 -30.19
C SER A 18 -17.21 -10.49 -28.94
N THR A 19 -17.80 -10.38 -27.76
CA THR A 19 -17.17 -10.70 -26.47
C THR A 19 -17.10 -12.22 -26.24
N PRO A 20 -15.96 -12.79 -25.83
CA PRO A 20 -15.96 -14.02 -25.07
C PRO A 20 -16.02 -13.69 -23.57
N ASN A 21 -17.01 -14.29 -22.91
CA ASN A 21 -17.01 -14.56 -21.48
C ASN A 21 -15.95 -15.63 -21.19
N THR A 22 -15.04 -15.40 -20.23
CA THR A 22 -14.69 -16.37 -19.19
C THR A 22 -13.70 -15.78 -18.19
N SER A 23 -14.03 -16.03 -16.93
CA SER A 23 -13.26 -15.90 -15.70
C SER A 23 -11.87 -16.54 -15.76
N ALA A 24 -10.84 -15.82 -15.32
CA ALA A 24 -9.66 -16.39 -14.67
C ALA A 24 -8.99 -15.31 -13.83
N THR A 25 -9.16 -15.40 -12.51
CA THR A 25 -8.40 -14.70 -11.48
C THR A 25 -6.95 -15.20 -11.47
N MET A 26 -5.95 -14.31 -11.54
CA MET A 26 -4.55 -14.68 -11.29
C MET A 26 -3.80 -13.59 -10.51
N SER A 27 -3.14 -14.04 -9.44
CA SER A 27 -2.25 -13.32 -8.51
C SER A 27 -0.93 -12.86 -9.17
N PRO A 28 -0.31 -11.76 -8.70
CA PRO A 28 0.91 -11.20 -9.28
C PRO A 28 2.17 -11.78 -8.63
N THR A 29 2.55 -13.01 -8.97
CA THR A 29 3.89 -13.52 -8.63
C THR A 29 4.37 -14.46 -9.71
N CYS A 30 5.47 -14.06 -10.36
CA CYS A 30 6.43 -14.95 -11.02
C CYS A 30 5.82 -15.93 -12.04
N TYR A 31 5.45 -15.45 -13.24
CA TYR A 31 5.51 -16.24 -14.48
C TYR A 31 5.25 -15.31 -15.68
N ARG A 32 6.32 -14.71 -16.24
CA ARG A 32 6.29 -14.12 -17.59
C ARG A 32 7.52 -14.46 -18.43
N ALA A 33 8.25 -15.51 -18.06
CA ALA A 33 9.40 -16.01 -18.82
C ALA A 33 9.11 -17.28 -19.64
N GLU A 34 8.03 -18.02 -19.37
CA GLU A 34 7.89 -19.40 -19.91
C GLU A 34 6.60 -19.67 -20.70
N ALA A 35 5.86 -18.64 -21.13
CA ALA A 35 4.69 -18.84 -22.01
C ALA A 35 4.64 -17.84 -23.18
N LEU A 36 5.81 -17.49 -23.72
CA LEU A 36 5.90 -16.91 -25.06
C LEU A 36 6.43 -18.01 -25.98
N GLU A 37 5.53 -18.69 -26.68
CA GLU A 37 5.88 -19.23 -28.00
C GLU A 37 6.65 -18.13 -28.73
N ALA A 38 7.88 -18.43 -29.19
CA ALA A 38 8.80 -17.44 -29.71
C ALA A 38 8.10 -16.55 -30.75
N LEU A 39 7.72 -15.34 -30.30
CA LEU A 39 7.05 -14.36 -31.15
C LEU A 39 7.94 -14.12 -32.37
N ARG A 40 7.34 -14.03 -33.54
CA ARG A 40 8.10 -13.69 -34.74
C ARG A 40 8.71 -12.29 -34.57
N PRO A 41 9.87 -12.00 -35.16
CA PRO A 41 10.53 -10.68 -35.03
C PRO A 41 9.60 -9.50 -35.32
N GLU A 42 8.75 -9.61 -36.35
CA GLU A 42 7.74 -8.60 -36.71
C GLU A 42 6.73 -8.33 -35.57
N GLN A 43 6.34 -9.38 -34.84
CA GLN A 43 5.40 -9.26 -33.72
C GLN A 43 6.08 -8.65 -32.49
N LEU A 44 7.37 -8.94 -32.27
CA LEU A 44 8.17 -8.30 -31.22
C LEU A 44 8.37 -6.82 -31.53
N GLU A 45 8.66 -6.46 -32.78
CA GLU A 45 8.80 -5.07 -33.21
C GLU A 45 7.51 -4.28 -33.02
N GLU A 46 6.36 -4.81 -33.48
CA GLU A 46 5.06 -4.18 -33.30
C GLU A 46 4.71 -4.00 -31.82
N TRP A 47 5.03 -4.99 -30.99
CA TRP A 47 4.75 -4.94 -29.56
C TRP A 47 5.66 -3.96 -28.81
N VAL A 48 6.97 -3.97 -29.10
CA VAL A 48 7.91 -2.98 -28.56
C VAL A 48 7.49 -1.58 -28.99
N ALA A 49 7.21 -1.34 -30.27
CA ALA A 49 6.76 -0.04 -30.76
C ALA A 49 5.48 0.43 -30.05
N GLY A 50 4.49 -0.46 -29.89
CA GLY A 50 3.25 -0.15 -29.16
C GLY A 50 3.48 0.21 -27.70
N GLU A 51 4.38 -0.49 -27.01
CA GLU A 51 4.72 -0.21 -25.62
C GLU A 51 5.52 1.09 -25.49
N LEU A 52 6.52 1.34 -26.35
CA LEU A 52 7.26 2.60 -26.37
C LEU A 52 6.34 3.80 -26.62
N MET A 53 5.40 3.70 -27.57
CA MET A 53 4.40 4.73 -27.83
C MET A 53 3.46 4.94 -26.63
N THR A 54 3.09 3.87 -25.93
CA THR A 54 2.30 3.95 -24.70
C THR A 54 3.07 4.66 -23.60
N GLN A 55 4.37 4.37 -23.47
CA GLN A 55 5.22 5.09 -22.53
C GLN A 55 5.32 6.56 -22.92
N ASP A 56 5.64 6.91 -24.17
CA ASP A 56 5.77 8.28 -24.66
C ASP A 56 4.49 9.11 -24.44
N ALA A 57 3.32 8.52 -24.68
CA ALA A 57 2.02 9.19 -24.52
C ALA A 57 1.63 9.49 -23.07
N LYS A 58 2.30 8.91 -22.06
CA LYS A 58 2.01 9.23 -20.64
C LYS A 58 2.37 10.71 -20.37
N PRO A 59 1.45 11.49 -19.79
CA PRO A 59 1.69 12.92 -19.54
C PRO A 59 2.81 13.13 -18.52
N SER A 60 3.55 14.22 -18.68
CA SER A 60 4.47 14.71 -17.65
C SER A 60 3.71 15.02 -16.37
N GLU A 61 4.32 14.75 -15.22
CA GLU A 61 3.73 15.12 -13.96
C GLU A 61 3.68 16.64 -13.82
N PRO A 62 2.52 17.21 -13.45
CA PRO A 62 2.43 18.63 -13.21
C PRO A 62 3.21 18.99 -11.94
N LEU A 63 3.86 20.16 -11.97
CA LEU A 63 4.29 20.82 -10.75
C LEU A 63 3.05 21.18 -9.89
N HIS A 64 3.27 21.31 -8.58
CA HIS A 64 2.24 21.54 -7.56
C HIS A 64 1.08 22.41 -8.04
N THR A 65 -0.15 21.96 -7.79
CA THR A 65 -1.32 22.82 -8.00
C THR A 65 -1.40 23.88 -6.89
N LEU A 66 -2.05 25.01 -7.17
CA LEU A 66 -2.31 26.03 -6.14
C LEU A 66 -3.10 25.45 -4.95
N ASP A 67 -4.05 24.55 -5.23
CA ASP A 67 -4.86 23.91 -4.20
C ASP A 67 -4.00 23.05 -3.26
N GLU A 68 -3.11 22.22 -3.82
CA GLU A 68 -2.17 21.45 -3.01
C GLU A 68 -1.24 22.34 -2.17
N PHE A 69 -0.79 23.47 -2.72
CA PHE A 69 0.02 24.43 -1.97
C PHE A 69 -0.77 25.05 -0.80
N LEU A 70 -2.02 25.44 -1.04
CA LEU A 70 -2.90 25.99 0.00
C LEU A 70 -3.20 24.96 1.10
N GLN A 71 -3.48 23.71 0.72
CA GLN A 71 -3.66 22.62 1.68
C GLN A 71 -2.43 22.43 2.56
N VAL A 72 -1.23 22.42 1.98
CA VAL A 72 0.03 22.31 2.73
C VAL A 72 0.27 23.52 3.64
N ALA A 73 -0.10 24.72 3.19
CA ALA A 73 0.01 25.94 4.00
C ALA A 73 -0.90 25.89 5.24
N GLU A 74 -2.10 25.31 5.12
CA GLU A 74 -3.07 25.18 6.22
C GLU A 74 -2.73 24.06 7.23
N MET A 75 -1.83 23.13 6.90
CA MET A 75 -1.43 22.05 7.80
C MET A 75 -0.63 22.55 9.00
N ASP A 76 -0.94 22.01 10.19
CA ASP A 76 -0.11 22.16 11.39
C ASP A 76 1.25 21.45 11.25
N CYS A 77 2.18 21.77 12.16
CA CYS A 77 3.56 21.27 12.08
C CYS A 77 3.66 19.74 12.11
N SER A 78 2.86 19.06 12.93
CA SER A 78 2.80 17.58 12.99
C SER A 78 2.32 17.01 11.66
N THR A 79 1.21 17.53 11.14
CA THR A 79 0.57 17.06 9.91
C THR A 79 1.48 17.24 8.70
N ARG A 80 2.28 18.31 8.64
CA ARG A 80 3.29 18.53 7.59
C ARG A 80 4.35 17.43 7.54
N LEU A 81 4.81 16.94 8.69
CA LEU A 81 5.81 15.87 8.75
C LEU A 81 5.22 14.52 8.36
N PHE A 82 3.99 14.24 8.79
CA PHE A 82 3.25 13.08 8.30
C PHE A 82 3.03 13.12 6.80
N TYR A 83 2.69 14.29 6.26
CA TYR A 83 2.53 14.48 4.84
C TYR A 83 3.84 14.18 4.10
N LEU A 84 4.97 14.67 4.61
CA LEU A 84 6.30 14.40 4.06
C LEU A 84 6.63 12.90 4.06
N LEU A 85 6.46 12.24 5.20
CA LEU A 85 6.73 10.81 5.32
C LEU A 85 5.83 9.98 4.41
N ASN A 86 4.53 10.28 4.39
CA ASN A 86 3.57 9.63 3.51
C ASN A 86 3.89 9.83 2.03
N ARG A 87 4.23 11.05 1.61
CA ARG A 87 4.68 11.31 0.23
C ARG A 87 5.96 10.55 -0.11
N THR A 88 6.85 10.32 0.85
CA THR A 88 8.08 9.55 0.66
C THR A 88 7.78 8.07 0.39
N VAL A 89 6.90 7.48 1.20
CA VAL A 89 6.48 6.08 1.03
C VAL A 89 5.74 5.88 -0.30
N VAL A 90 4.74 6.72 -0.57
CA VAL A 90 3.98 6.68 -1.83
C VAL A 90 4.89 6.82 -3.05
N LEU A 91 5.86 7.74 -3.00
CA LEU A 91 6.80 7.91 -4.10
C LEU A 91 7.66 6.67 -4.33
N ARG A 92 8.12 5.99 -3.26
CA ARG A 92 8.88 4.75 -3.39
C ARG A 92 8.06 3.67 -4.10
N GLU A 93 6.78 3.53 -3.76
CA GLU A 93 5.87 2.57 -4.43
C GLU A 93 5.62 2.94 -5.89
N GLU A 94 5.39 4.22 -6.19
CA GLU A 94 5.24 4.70 -7.55
C GLU A 94 6.50 4.42 -8.40
N LEU A 95 7.69 4.60 -7.83
CA LEU A 95 8.97 4.29 -8.49
C LEU A 95 9.17 2.78 -8.66
N ALA A 96 8.75 1.96 -7.70
CA ALA A 96 8.79 0.51 -7.82
C ALA A 96 7.89 0.02 -8.96
N LYS A 97 6.67 0.57 -9.06
CA LYS A 97 5.76 0.29 -10.18
C LYS A 97 6.36 0.74 -11.51
N LEU A 98 6.90 1.97 -11.57
CA LEU A 98 7.55 2.50 -12.76
C LEU A 98 8.71 1.61 -13.22
N HIS A 99 9.54 1.15 -12.27
CA HIS A 99 10.63 0.23 -12.57
C HIS A 99 10.13 -1.12 -13.09
N SER A 100 9.11 -1.71 -12.47
CA SER A 100 8.51 -2.97 -12.92
C SER A 100 7.96 -2.85 -14.34
N ASP A 101 7.26 -1.75 -14.66
CA ASP A 101 6.76 -1.47 -16.00
C ASP A 101 7.92 -1.44 -17.00
N PHE A 102 8.98 -0.67 -16.71
CA PHE A 102 10.16 -0.56 -17.57
C PHE A 102 10.92 -1.89 -17.74
N MET A 103 11.09 -2.67 -16.67
CA MET A 103 11.73 -3.99 -16.75
C MET A 103 10.92 -4.96 -17.60
N GLY A 104 9.59 -4.86 -17.56
CA GLY A 104 8.70 -5.58 -18.47
C GLY A 104 9.00 -5.27 -19.93
N VAL A 105 9.04 -3.98 -20.30
CA VAL A 105 9.38 -3.53 -21.66
C VAL A 105 10.78 -3.98 -22.07
N ALA A 106 11.73 -3.80 -21.17
CA ALA A 106 13.13 -4.07 -21.40
C ALA A 106 13.36 -5.59 -21.60
N GLY A 107 12.68 -6.47 -20.85
CA GLY A 107 12.73 -7.92 -21.07
C GLY A 107 12.28 -8.34 -22.48
N VAL A 108 11.26 -7.68 -23.04
CA VAL A 108 10.81 -7.90 -24.43
C VAL A 108 11.86 -7.38 -25.42
N TYR A 109 12.44 -6.23 -25.12
CA TYR A 109 13.49 -5.62 -25.92
C TYR A 109 14.73 -6.51 -26.05
N VAL A 110 15.15 -7.20 -24.99
CA VAL A 110 16.26 -8.17 -25.04
C VAL A 110 15.98 -9.29 -26.04
N GLN A 111 14.74 -9.76 -26.11
CA GLN A 111 14.36 -10.79 -27.07
C GLN A 111 14.45 -10.24 -28.50
N LEU A 112 14.04 -8.99 -28.72
CA LEU A 112 14.18 -8.32 -30.00
C LEU A 112 15.64 -8.17 -30.43
N MET A 113 16.54 -7.75 -29.53
CA MET A 113 17.97 -7.58 -29.81
C MET A 113 18.65 -8.88 -30.22
N ARG A 114 18.22 -10.03 -29.69
CA ARG A 114 18.72 -11.35 -30.11
C ARG A 114 18.40 -11.65 -31.57
N HIS A 115 17.34 -11.05 -32.12
CA HIS A 115 16.94 -11.17 -33.52
C HIS A 115 17.42 -10.00 -34.40
N MET A 116 17.63 -8.82 -33.81
CA MET A 116 18.04 -7.58 -34.49
C MET A 116 19.13 -6.84 -33.68
N PRO A 117 20.41 -7.22 -33.84
CA PRO A 117 21.50 -6.67 -33.03
C PRO A 117 21.85 -5.20 -33.33
N GLU A 118 21.42 -4.66 -34.47
CA GLU A 118 21.64 -3.25 -34.87
C GLU A 118 20.56 -2.30 -34.32
N GLU A 119 19.60 -2.81 -33.55
CA GLU A 119 18.51 -2.00 -32.98
C GLU A 119 19.03 -1.11 -31.83
N THR A 120 18.60 0.15 -31.76
CA THR A 120 19.14 1.18 -30.85
C THR A 120 18.09 1.86 -29.96
N LEU A 121 16.81 1.47 -30.06
CA LEU A 121 15.75 2.07 -29.24
C LEU A 121 15.92 1.83 -27.73
N TRP A 122 16.81 0.93 -27.28
CA TRP A 122 17.17 0.80 -25.86
C TRP A 122 17.70 2.09 -25.25
N VAL A 123 18.43 2.91 -26.03
CA VAL A 123 18.95 4.19 -25.56
C VAL A 123 17.80 5.13 -25.19
N TRP A 124 16.76 5.16 -26.04
CA TRP A 124 15.55 5.92 -25.76
C TRP A 124 14.82 5.39 -24.52
N LEU A 125 14.69 4.07 -24.37
CA LEU A 125 14.04 3.45 -23.22
C LEU A 125 14.74 3.80 -21.90
N LEU A 126 16.08 3.69 -21.88
CA LEU A 126 16.88 4.06 -20.72
C LEU A 126 16.75 5.55 -20.41
N ALA A 127 16.96 6.44 -21.39
CA ALA A 127 16.87 7.88 -21.19
C ALA A 127 15.48 8.33 -20.71
N THR A 128 14.42 7.77 -21.29
CA THR A 128 13.02 8.07 -20.90
C THR A 128 12.72 7.57 -19.48
N SER A 129 13.26 6.41 -19.11
CA SER A 129 13.09 5.87 -17.76
C SER A 129 13.77 6.75 -16.70
N GLU A 130 14.99 7.21 -16.99
CA GLU A 130 15.74 8.12 -16.13
C GLU A 130 15.03 9.46 -15.98
N GLU A 131 14.64 10.07 -17.11
CA GLU A 131 13.97 11.38 -17.13
C GLU A 131 12.73 11.35 -16.25
N ARG A 132 11.92 10.29 -16.35
CA ARG A 132 10.68 10.15 -15.56
C ARG A 132 10.93 9.91 -14.09
N MET A 133 11.89 9.07 -13.74
CA MET A 133 12.29 8.89 -12.35
C MET A 133 12.80 10.20 -11.75
N THR A 134 13.65 10.91 -12.48
CA THR A 134 14.21 12.19 -12.05
C THR A 134 13.12 13.24 -11.89
N ALA A 135 12.19 13.37 -12.84
CA ALA A 135 11.06 14.29 -12.77
C ALA A 135 10.16 14.01 -11.56
N LYS A 136 9.87 12.74 -11.25
CA LYS A 136 9.11 12.32 -10.06
C LYS A 136 9.80 12.75 -8.77
N VAL A 137 11.10 12.48 -8.65
CA VAL A 137 11.85 12.81 -7.43
C VAL A 137 12.09 14.32 -7.29
N GLN A 138 12.34 15.02 -8.39
CA GLN A 138 12.39 16.49 -8.39
C GLN A 138 11.06 17.08 -7.94
N THR A 139 9.95 16.60 -8.49
CA THR A 139 8.60 17.02 -8.08
C THR A 139 8.41 16.79 -6.58
N TYR A 140 8.83 15.64 -6.05
CA TYR A 140 8.82 15.40 -4.61
C TYR A 140 9.62 16.44 -3.83
N PHE A 141 10.87 16.71 -4.17
CA PHE A 141 11.66 17.74 -3.46
C PHE A 141 11.06 19.14 -3.57
N PHE A 142 10.45 19.50 -4.70
CA PHE A 142 9.67 20.74 -4.81
C PHE A 142 8.49 20.77 -3.83
N ARG A 143 7.81 19.64 -3.61
CA ARG A 143 6.74 19.52 -2.59
C ARG A 143 7.30 19.69 -1.18
N ILE A 144 8.49 19.15 -0.89
CA ILE A 144 9.16 19.37 0.41
C ILE A 144 9.50 20.85 0.61
N MET A 145 9.99 21.52 -0.44
CA MET A 145 10.29 22.95 -0.36
C MET A 145 9.04 23.77 0.01
N ALA A 146 7.87 23.42 -0.52
CA ALA A 146 6.61 24.07 -0.15
C ALA A 146 6.31 23.95 1.36
N LEU A 147 6.66 22.82 2.01
CA LEU A 147 6.54 22.67 3.46
C LEU A 147 7.43 23.64 4.25
N ALA A 148 8.57 24.06 3.68
CA ALA A 148 9.58 24.89 4.34
C ALA A 148 9.38 26.40 4.17
N VAL A 149 8.62 26.85 3.17
CA VAL A 149 8.50 28.29 2.82
C VAL A 149 7.61 29.06 3.79
N ASP A 150 6.60 28.43 4.38
CA ASP A 150 5.55 29.14 5.11
C ASP A 150 5.75 29.16 6.65
N GLN A 151 6.28 28.08 7.24
CA GLN A 151 6.48 27.98 8.70
C GLN A 151 7.80 27.29 9.07
N HIS A 152 8.92 28.00 8.91
CA HIS A 152 10.28 27.49 9.19
C HIS A 152 10.50 26.96 10.62
N HIS A 153 9.65 27.35 11.58
CA HIS A 153 9.68 26.84 12.95
C HIS A 153 9.01 25.46 13.11
N CYS A 154 8.19 25.02 12.14
CA CYS A 154 7.57 23.69 12.16
C CYS A 154 8.56 22.56 11.87
N LEU A 155 9.56 22.80 11.02
CA LEU A 155 10.62 21.85 10.71
C LEU A 155 11.70 21.95 11.80
N LYS A 156 11.53 21.20 12.90
CA LYS A 156 12.56 21.12 13.96
C LYS A 156 13.89 20.63 13.37
N ALA A 157 15.00 20.89 14.08
CA ALA A 157 16.35 20.58 13.62
C ALA A 157 16.50 19.14 13.09
N ILE A 158 15.98 18.15 13.81
CA ILE A 158 16.07 16.75 13.40
C ILE A 158 15.38 16.45 12.06
N ALA A 159 14.19 17.01 11.82
CA ALA A 159 13.49 16.82 10.55
C ALA A 159 14.20 17.54 9.39
N ARG A 160 14.78 18.72 9.64
CA ARG A 160 15.63 19.41 8.66
C ARG A 160 16.86 18.59 8.30
N ASP A 161 17.52 18.01 9.30
CA ASP A 161 18.70 17.18 9.09
C ASP A 161 18.36 15.92 8.29
N ALA A 162 17.22 15.28 8.57
CA ALA A 162 16.72 14.15 7.78
C ALA A 162 16.49 14.54 6.31
N VAL A 163 15.79 15.64 6.06
CA VAL A 163 15.56 16.16 4.69
C VAL A 163 16.88 16.49 3.99
N LEU A 164 17.82 17.16 4.67
CA LEU A 164 19.12 17.51 4.10
C LEU A 164 19.94 16.28 3.71
N ARG A 165 20.00 15.26 4.59
CA ARG A 165 20.63 13.96 4.27
C ARG A 165 19.93 13.27 3.10
N GLY A 166 18.60 13.36 3.03
CA GLY A 166 17.82 12.89 1.88
C GLY A 166 18.27 13.55 0.57
N VAL A 167 18.31 14.88 0.52
CA VAL A 167 18.76 15.64 -0.66
C VAL A 167 20.18 15.28 -1.06
N GLU A 168 21.11 15.20 -0.09
CA GLU A 168 22.51 14.83 -0.32
C GLU A 168 22.62 13.41 -0.90
N GLY A 169 21.93 12.44 -0.30
CA GLY A 169 21.93 11.05 -0.76
C GLY A 169 21.33 10.89 -2.16
N TRP A 170 20.23 11.58 -2.48
CA TRP A 170 19.65 11.56 -3.83
C TRP A 170 20.62 12.15 -4.86
N LYS A 171 21.26 13.28 -4.52
CA LYS A 171 22.24 13.91 -5.40
C LYS A 171 23.42 12.97 -5.68
N GLN A 172 23.91 12.25 -4.67
CA GLN A 172 24.97 11.28 -4.86
C GLN A 172 24.53 10.14 -5.78
N LEU A 173 23.34 9.56 -5.56
CA LEU A 173 22.79 8.50 -6.42
C LEU A 173 22.63 8.93 -7.88
N HIS A 174 22.22 10.18 -8.12
CA HIS A 174 22.11 10.72 -9.47
C HIS A 174 23.47 10.93 -10.13
N VAL A 175 24.48 11.41 -9.38
CA VAL A 175 25.86 11.53 -9.87
C VAL A 175 26.44 10.15 -10.21
N ASP A 176 26.23 9.15 -9.34
CA ASP A 176 26.68 7.77 -9.57
C ASP A 176 26.03 7.17 -10.82
N TYR A 177 24.75 7.46 -11.06
CA TYR A 177 24.04 7.04 -12.27
C TYR A 177 24.61 7.68 -13.54
N LEU A 178 24.79 9.01 -13.53
CA LEU A 178 25.35 9.72 -14.67
C LEU A 178 26.76 9.21 -15.00
N ALA A 179 27.56 8.92 -13.97
CA ALA A 179 28.85 8.28 -14.15
C ALA A 179 28.69 6.91 -14.83
N LEU A 180 27.80 6.05 -14.32
CA LEU A 180 27.51 4.73 -14.89
C LEU A 180 27.14 4.80 -16.38
N GLN A 181 26.26 5.72 -16.77
CA GLN A 181 25.87 5.95 -18.17
C GLN A 181 27.04 6.46 -19.03
N TRP A 182 27.84 7.38 -18.50
CA TRP A 182 29.04 7.87 -19.19
C TRP A 182 30.06 6.76 -19.42
N TYR A 183 30.30 5.89 -18.44
CA TYR A 183 31.20 4.74 -18.60
C TYR A 183 30.69 3.77 -19.67
N SER A 184 29.38 3.51 -19.67
CA SER A 184 28.74 2.70 -20.72
C SER A 184 28.96 3.30 -22.11
N PHE A 185 28.67 4.59 -22.29
CA PHE A 185 28.83 5.26 -23.58
C PHE A 185 30.30 5.32 -24.03
N ALA A 186 31.21 5.69 -23.13
CA ALA A 186 32.61 5.92 -23.47
C ALA A 186 33.41 4.63 -23.67
N PHE A 187 33.07 3.56 -22.95
CA PHE A 187 33.88 2.34 -22.89
C PHE A 187 33.12 1.06 -23.24
N GLY A 188 31.81 1.15 -23.50
CA GLY A 188 30.97 -0.01 -23.80
C GLY A 188 30.78 -0.93 -22.60
N THR A 189 30.97 -0.45 -21.37
CA THR A 189 30.84 -1.23 -20.14
C THR A 189 30.10 -0.44 -19.07
N TYR A 190 29.14 -1.08 -18.40
CA TYR A 190 28.45 -0.47 -17.25
C TYR A 190 29.20 -0.74 -15.93
N SER A 191 30.30 -1.48 -15.97
CA SER A 191 31.13 -1.75 -14.80
C SER A 191 32.00 -0.54 -14.45
N LEU A 192 31.77 0.04 -13.27
CA LEU A 192 32.73 0.96 -12.63
C LEU A 192 33.98 0.15 -12.24
N PRO A 193 35.19 0.75 -12.23
CA PRO A 193 36.45 0.05 -11.93
C PRO A 193 36.48 -0.76 -10.61
N ASP A 194 35.55 -0.50 -9.68
CA ASP A 194 35.44 -1.16 -8.36
C ASP A 194 34.13 -1.94 -8.12
N VAL A 195 33.23 -2.08 -9.12
CA VAL A 195 31.95 -2.80 -8.95
C VAL A 195 32.01 -4.14 -9.68
N THR A 196 32.60 -5.14 -9.04
CA THR A 196 32.54 -6.53 -9.52
C THR A 196 31.20 -7.12 -9.13
N ALA A 197 30.26 -7.23 -10.08
CA ALA A 197 29.08 -8.05 -9.88
C ALA A 197 29.51 -9.52 -9.71
N GLU A 198 29.28 -10.11 -8.54
CA GLU A 198 29.41 -11.55 -8.34
C GLU A 198 28.49 -12.28 -9.34
N GLY A 199 29.08 -12.90 -10.37
CA GLY A 199 28.35 -13.57 -11.46
C GLY A 199 28.15 -12.77 -12.76
N GLY A 200 28.94 -11.72 -13.01
CA GLY A 200 28.75 -10.77 -14.12
C GLY A 200 28.69 -11.35 -15.54
N ALA A 201 27.72 -10.86 -16.31
CA ALA A 201 27.63 -11.02 -17.77
C ALA A 201 28.87 -10.42 -18.46
N PRO A 202 29.26 -10.89 -19.67
CA PRO A 202 30.44 -10.38 -20.35
C PRO A 202 30.35 -8.86 -20.59
N PRO A 203 31.48 -8.12 -20.48
CA PRO A 203 31.52 -6.68 -20.72
C PRO A 203 31.00 -6.34 -22.12
N GLY A 204 30.13 -5.35 -22.22
CA GLY A 204 29.48 -4.93 -23.46
C GLY A 204 28.29 -5.79 -23.90
N SER A 205 27.84 -6.73 -23.06
CA SER A 205 26.61 -7.48 -23.36
C SER A 205 25.35 -6.71 -22.99
N VAL A 206 24.25 -7.00 -23.68
CA VAL A 206 22.92 -6.48 -23.31
C VAL A 206 22.59 -6.87 -21.87
N GLU A 207 22.99 -8.06 -21.43
CA GLU A 207 22.79 -8.55 -20.06
C GLU A 207 23.51 -7.68 -19.01
N GLU A 208 24.68 -7.11 -19.32
CA GLU A 208 25.38 -6.16 -18.45
C GLU A 208 24.56 -4.87 -18.22
N SER A 209 23.95 -4.30 -19.26
CA SER A 209 23.10 -3.10 -19.17
C SER A 209 21.93 -3.29 -18.22
N PHE A 210 21.31 -4.47 -18.25
CA PHE A 210 20.17 -4.82 -17.40
C PHE A 210 20.57 -5.02 -15.95
N VAL A 211 21.70 -5.71 -15.72
CA VAL A 211 22.25 -5.91 -14.38
C VAL A 211 22.61 -4.57 -13.76
N ALA A 212 23.23 -3.66 -14.53
CA ALA A 212 23.59 -2.34 -14.05
C ALA A 212 22.37 -1.45 -13.72
N GLY A 213 21.35 -1.45 -14.57
CA GLY A 213 20.08 -0.76 -14.29
C GLY A 213 19.36 -1.31 -13.06
N SER A 214 19.33 -2.65 -12.91
CA SER A 214 18.76 -3.33 -11.75
C SER A 214 19.55 -3.08 -10.45
N PHE A 215 20.87 -2.89 -10.56
CA PHE A 215 21.71 -2.53 -9.43
C PHE A 215 21.43 -1.10 -8.96
N TRP A 216 21.40 -0.13 -9.88
CA TRP A 216 21.14 1.26 -9.51
C TRP A 216 19.76 1.46 -8.89
N ILE A 217 18.71 0.84 -9.43
CA ILE A 217 17.37 0.94 -8.83
C ILE A 217 17.33 0.31 -7.43
N SER A 218 18.08 -0.77 -7.18
CA SER A 218 18.20 -1.35 -5.84
C SER A 218 18.82 -0.36 -4.87
N LYS A 219 19.82 0.41 -5.30
CA LYS A 219 20.38 1.52 -4.52
C LYS A 219 19.36 2.64 -4.28
N VAL A 220 18.56 3.00 -5.27
CA VAL A 220 17.47 3.98 -5.13
C VAL A 220 16.45 3.52 -4.08
N PHE A 221 15.98 2.27 -4.13
CA PHE A 221 15.04 1.74 -3.15
C PHE A 221 15.62 1.69 -1.74
N SER A 222 16.88 1.23 -1.61
CA SER A 222 17.58 1.23 -0.32
C SER A 222 17.74 2.64 0.27
N TRP A 223 17.99 3.63 -0.59
CA TRP A 223 18.03 5.04 -0.17
C TRP A 223 16.67 5.53 0.30
N PHE A 224 15.58 5.27 -0.42
CA PHE A 224 14.23 5.64 0.02
C PHE A 224 13.85 5.01 1.36
N GLU A 225 14.22 3.75 1.58
CA GLU A 225 13.98 3.05 2.84
C GLU A 225 14.74 3.69 4.00
N THR A 226 16.00 4.05 3.77
CA THR A 226 16.83 4.74 4.77
C THR A 226 16.30 6.15 5.04
N TYR A 227 15.93 6.89 4.00
CA TYR A 227 15.44 8.25 4.13
C TYR A 227 14.07 8.32 4.81
N ALA A 228 13.15 7.42 4.48
CA ALA A 228 11.87 7.33 5.17
C ALA A 228 12.05 6.96 6.65
N ARG A 229 13.05 6.12 7.00
CA ARG A 229 13.41 5.83 8.38
C ARG A 229 13.89 7.07 9.13
N ASP A 230 14.77 7.87 8.51
CA ASP A 230 15.25 9.12 9.09
C ASP A 230 14.09 10.10 9.35
N LEU A 231 13.15 10.20 8.41
CA LEU A 231 11.94 11.03 8.56
C LEU A 231 11.02 10.50 9.68
N TYR A 232 10.88 9.18 9.78
CA TYR A 232 10.07 8.54 10.81
C TYR A 232 10.67 8.71 12.22
N GLN A 233 11.99 8.55 12.37
CA GLN A 233 12.68 8.84 13.62
C GLN A 233 12.52 10.30 14.03
N ALA A 234 12.72 11.22 13.09
CA ALA A 234 12.47 12.64 13.31
C ALA A 234 11.04 12.88 13.79
N MET A 235 10.05 12.15 13.29
CA MET A 235 8.64 12.29 13.67
C MET A 235 8.35 11.78 15.09
N LEU A 236 8.86 10.61 15.46
CA LEU A 236 8.62 10.04 16.78
C LEU A 236 9.21 10.89 17.91
N GLU A 237 10.43 11.40 17.71
CA GLU A 237 11.03 12.36 18.64
C GLU A 237 10.20 13.64 18.81
N LEU A 238 9.38 13.99 17.82
CA LEU A 238 8.52 15.18 17.87
C LEU A 238 7.22 14.95 18.62
N GLU A 239 6.66 13.75 18.54
CA GLU A 239 5.47 13.35 19.30
C GLU A 239 5.80 12.93 20.75
N GLY A 240 7.09 12.85 21.10
CA GLY A 240 7.51 12.41 22.44
C GLY A 240 7.38 10.91 22.65
N ALA A 241 7.21 10.15 21.57
CA ALA A 241 7.23 8.70 21.59
C ALA A 241 8.70 8.23 21.54
N GLU A 242 9.22 7.70 22.65
CA GLU A 242 10.52 7.05 22.66
C GLU A 242 10.42 5.72 21.88
N LEU A 243 11.20 5.60 20.81
CA LEU A 243 11.45 4.33 20.13
C LEU A 243 12.18 3.40 21.11
N SER A 244 11.47 2.42 21.66
CA SER A 244 12.18 1.31 22.29
C SER A 244 12.96 0.60 21.17
N SER A 245 14.28 0.54 21.33
CA SER A 245 15.25 0.20 20.29
C SER A 245 15.30 -1.31 19.96
N SER A 246 14.14 -1.96 19.81
CA SER A 246 14.06 -3.42 19.59
C SER A 246 13.73 -3.85 18.16
N GLU A 247 13.48 -2.94 17.23
CA GLU A 247 13.19 -3.34 15.86
C GLU A 247 14.44 -3.45 14.98
N GLY A 248 14.43 -4.49 14.14
CA GLY A 248 15.30 -4.58 12.96
C GLY A 248 14.99 -3.46 11.95
N PRO A 249 15.32 -3.63 10.66
CA PRO A 249 15.10 -2.57 9.67
C PRO A 249 13.62 -2.17 9.65
N VAL A 250 13.32 -0.89 9.96
CA VAL A 250 11.98 -0.29 9.83
C VAL A 250 11.43 -0.62 8.45
N ARG A 251 10.34 -1.39 8.44
CA ARG A 251 9.66 -1.81 7.21
C ARG A 251 8.63 -0.76 6.85
N LEU A 252 8.74 -0.16 5.66
CA LEU A 252 7.72 0.75 5.10
C LEU A 252 6.50 -0.02 4.56
N HIS A 253 6.21 -1.19 5.10
CA HIS A 253 5.01 -1.94 4.79
C HIS A 253 3.87 -1.43 5.67
N HIS A 254 2.63 -1.48 5.19
CA HIS A 254 1.48 -1.06 5.99
C HIS A 254 1.27 -1.94 7.23
N GLN A 255 1.77 -3.18 7.21
CA GLN A 255 1.61 -4.16 8.28
C GLN A 255 2.86 -5.02 8.48
N ASP A 256 2.96 -5.66 9.64
CA ASP A 256 3.99 -6.62 10.00
C ASP A 256 3.73 -8.03 9.40
N GLU A 257 4.58 -9.00 9.74
CA GLU A 257 4.45 -10.39 9.25
C GLU A 257 3.22 -11.13 9.80
N GLN A 258 2.55 -10.57 10.81
CA GLN A 258 1.40 -11.15 11.50
C GLN A 258 0.09 -10.43 11.13
N GLY A 259 0.15 -9.33 10.37
CA GLY A 259 -0.99 -8.57 9.91
C GLY A 259 -1.34 -7.35 10.76
N SER A 260 -0.55 -7.03 11.78
CA SER A 260 -0.76 -5.81 12.60
C SER A 260 -0.23 -4.60 11.84
N PHE A 261 -0.87 -3.44 11.97
CA PHE A 261 -0.30 -2.22 11.39
C PHE A 261 1.07 -1.93 12.01
N VAL A 262 2.00 -1.47 11.17
CA VAL A 262 3.23 -0.87 11.71
C VAL A 262 2.90 0.47 12.34
N THR A 263 3.66 0.88 13.35
CA THR A 263 3.47 2.12 14.11
C THR A 263 3.33 3.35 13.20
N TYR A 264 4.04 3.39 12.07
CA TYR A 264 3.90 4.44 11.06
C TYR A 264 2.49 4.52 10.43
N GLU A 265 1.93 3.38 9.97
CA GLU A 265 0.63 3.36 9.30
C GLU A 265 -0.48 3.74 10.27
N PHE A 266 -0.37 3.29 11.53
CA PHE A 266 -1.28 3.68 12.60
C PHE A 266 -1.30 5.20 12.80
N LEU A 267 -0.13 5.80 12.94
CA LEU A 267 0.04 7.23 13.15
C LEU A 267 -0.45 8.04 11.94
N ARG A 268 -0.15 7.60 10.72
CA ARG A 268 -0.65 8.19 9.48
C ARG A 268 -2.18 8.28 9.51
N ARG A 269 -2.86 7.18 9.88
CA ARG A 269 -4.32 7.15 9.96
C ARG A 269 -4.87 8.05 11.07
N LYS A 270 -4.20 8.09 12.23
CA LYS A 270 -4.56 8.97 13.35
C LYS A 270 -4.52 10.44 12.93
N VAL A 271 -3.42 10.87 12.30
CA VAL A 271 -3.20 12.28 11.94
C VAL A 271 -4.10 12.74 10.80
N PHE A 272 -4.29 11.92 9.78
CA PHE A 272 -5.16 12.26 8.65
C PHE A 272 -6.65 11.94 8.87
N GLY A 273 -7.04 11.51 10.07
CA GLY A 273 -8.43 11.16 10.38
C GLY A 273 -8.99 10.04 9.50
N GLN A 274 -8.16 9.06 9.12
CA GLN A 274 -8.51 7.98 8.19
C GLN A 274 -9.06 6.73 8.89
N TRP A 275 -9.47 6.86 10.14
CA TRP A 275 -10.24 5.85 10.84
C TRP A 275 -11.71 6.03 10.50
N ALA A 276 -12.20 5.19 9.59
CA ALA A 276 -13.62 5.18 9.25
C ALA A 276 -14.44 4.68 10.45
N ILE A 277 -15.60 5.31 10.68
CA ILE A 277 -16.56 4.87 11.69
C ILE A 277 -17.94 4.76 11.03
N ASP A 278 -18.51 3.56 11.06
CA ASP A 278 -19.88 3.32 10.65
C ASP A 278 -20.83 3.50 11.85
N LYS A 279 -21.40 4.69 11.99
CA LYS A 279 -22.35 4.97 13.08
C LYS A 279 -23.69 4.30 12.86
N GLY A 280 -24.04 4.01 11.60
CA GLY A 280 -25.23 3.27 11.23
C GLY A 280 -25.19 1.84 11.76
N LEU A 281 -24.07 1.16 11.53
CA LEU A 281 -23.73 -0.15 12.11
C LEU A 281 -23.90 -0.14 13.63
N LEU A 282 -23.25 0.79 14.33
CA LEU A 282 -23.28 0.84 15.80
C LEU A 282 -24.69 1.06 16.36
N ARG A 283 -25.48 1.95 15.75
CA ARG A 283 -26.89 2.16 16.12
C ARG A 283 -27.72 0.90 15.85
N GLY A 284 -27.48 0.24 14.73
CA GLY A 284 -28.12 -1.03 14.37
C GLY A 284 -27.85 -2.11 15.42
N LEU A 285 -26.58 -2.27 15.81
CA LEU A 285 -26.15 -3.23 16.84
C LEU A 285 -26.80 -2.93 18.19
N LEU A 286 -26.76 -1.69 18.67
CA LEU A 286 -27.39 -1.28 19.92
C LEU A 286 -28.89 -1.60 19.94
N ARG A 287 -29.61 -1.31 18.83
CA ARG A 287 -31.06 -1.44 18.76
C ARG A 287 -31.55 -2.87 18.53
N HIS A 288 -30.84 -3.65 17.70
CA HIS A 288 -31.34 -4.91 17.17
C HIS A 288 -30.58 -6.14 17.68
N VAL A 289 -29.35 -5.98 18.17
CA VAL A 289 -28.50 -7.12 18.54
C VAL A 289 -28.19 -7.14 20.03
N TRP A 290 -27.61 -6.06 20.55
CA TRP A 290 -27.12 -5.99 21.92
C TRP A 290 -28.21 -5.65 22.92
N GLN A 291 -29.16 -4.79 22.55
CA GLN A 291 -30.32 -4.39 23.35
C GLN A 291 -29.96 -4.18 24.83
N PRO A 292 -29.01 -3.26 25.11
CA PRO A 292 -28.50 -3.07 26.47
C PRO A 292 -29.61 -2.71 27.44
N SER A 293 -29.52 -3.26 28.65
CA SER A 293 -30.46 -2.99 29.74
C SER A 293 -29.89 -1.92 30.68
N PHE A 294 -30.76 -1.24 31.42
CA PHE A 294 -30.32 -0.33 32.49
C PHE A 294 -29.90 -1.06 33.78
N GLU A 295 -30.22 -2.35 33.91
CA GLU A 295 -29.97 -3.13 35.13
C GLU A 295 -28.56 -3.73 35.13
N GLU A 296 -28.10 -4.22 33.97
CA GLU A 296 -26.76 -4.75 33.78
C GLU A 296 -26.10 -4.11 32.54
N ALA A 297 -24.89 -3.60 32.72
CA ALA A 297 -24.09 -3.02 31.64
C ALA A 297 -23.66 -4.12 30.65
N THR A 298 -23.97 -3.93 29.37
CA THR A 298 -23.49 -4.81 28.30
C THR A 298 -22.02 -4.49 27.99
N ALA A 299 -21.14 -5.45 28.17
CA ALA A 299 -19.71 -5.31 27.89
C ALA A 299 -19.37 -5.74 26.45
N ILE A 300 -18.68 -4.87 25.70
CA ILE A 300 -18.27 -5.10 24.32
C ILE A 300 -16.73 -5.13 24.26
N GLY A 301 -16.17 -6.19 23.68
CA GLY A 301 -14.75 -6.23 23.32
C GLY A 301 -14.58 -5.89 21.85
N ASP A 302 -13.83 -4.84 21.54
CA ASP A 302 -13.53 -4.34 20.20
C ASP A 302 -12.10 -4.78 19.83
N PHE A 303 -12.00 -5.81 19.01
CA PHE A 303 -10.76 -6.52 18.66
C PHE A 303 -10.31 -6.08 17.27
N GLY A 304 -9.08 -5.56 17.17
CA GLY A 304 -8.57 -4.89 15.97
C GLY A 304 -9.11 -3.46 15.88
N ALA A 305 -9.18 -2.79 17.04
CA ALA A 305 -9.88 -1.52 17.19
C ALA A 305 -9.17 -0.34 16.50
N GLY A 306 -7.94 -0.51 16.02
CA GLY A 306 -7.12 0.57 15.46
C GLY A 306 -7.00 1.74 16.44
N GLY A 307 -7.48 2.92 16.04
CA GLY A 307 -7.53 4.11 16.89
C GLY A 307 -8.59 4.10 18.01
N GLY A 308 -9.36 3.02 18.20
CA GLY A 308 -10.36 2.89 19.27
C GLY A 308 -11.65 3.67 19.05
N HIS A 309 -11.93 4.11 17.82
CA HIS A 309 -13.04 5.02 17.51
C HIS A 309 -14.42 4.41 17.74
N TYR A 310 -14.60 3.12 17.45
CA TYR A 310 -15.83 2.39 17.72
C TYR A 310 -16.10 2.33 19.23
N SER A 311 -15.13 1.83 20.00
CA SER A 311 -15.22 1.78 21.47
C SER A 311 -15.46 3.15 22.11
N LYS A 312 -14.73 4.19 21.68
CA LYS A 312 -14.92 5.56 22.19
C LYS A 312 -16.35 6.03 21.97
N TRP A 313 -16.86 5.91 20.74
CA TRP A 313 -18.22 6.33 20.43
C TRP A 313 -19.28 5.55 21.22
N LEU A 314 -19.08 4.24 21.38
CA LEU A 314 -19.97 3.38 22.18
C LEU A 314 -20.00 3.81 23.65
N ASN A 315 -18.83 4.08 24.25
CA ASN A 315 -18.72 4.55 25.63
C ASN A 315 -19.38 5.92 25.83
N GLU A 316 -19.25 6.83 24.86
CA GLU A 316 -19.91 8.15 24.89
C GLU A 316 -21.44 8.07 24.92
N THR A 317 -22.04 6.96 24.47
CA THR A 317 -23.50 6.76 24.58
C THR A 317 -23.98 6.50 26.00
N GLY A 318 -23.11 5.98 26.88
CA GLY A 318 -23.47 5.51 28.22
C GLY A 318 -24.36 4.27 28.25
N LEU A 319 -24.62 3.61 27.11
CA LEU A 319 -25.49 2.44 27.00
C LEU A 319 -24.73 1.11 27.17
N VAL A 320 -23.43 1.10 26.87
CA VAL A 320 -22.57 -0.08 26.90
C VAL A 320 -21.20 0.28 27.47
N GLU A 321 -20.44 -0.74 27.87
CA GLU A 321 -19.04 -0.61 28.27
C GLU A 321 -18.16 -1.28 27.22
N ALA A 322 -17.45 -0.48 26.41
CA ALA A 322 -16.63 -0.96 25.30
C ALA A 322 -15.13 -0.87 25.61
N PHE A 323 -14.39 -1.93 25.29
CA PHE A 323 -12.96 -2.08 25.51
C PHE A 323 -12.24 -2.34 24.19
N ALA A 324 -11.27 -1.49 23.84
CA ALA A 324 -10.54 -1.57 22.59
C ALA A 324 -9.20 -2.31 22.74
N PHE A 325 -8.92 -3.18 21.77
CA PHE A 325 -7.76 -4.06 21.72
C PHE A 325 -7.17 -4.04 20.30
N ASP A 326 -5.86 -3.87 20.16
CA ASP A 326 -5.20 -3.87 18.85
C ASP A 326 -3.77 -4.42 18.90
N GLY A 327 -3.32 -5.06 17.82
CA GLY A 327 -1.97 -5.66 17.72
C GLY A 327 -0.85 -4.68 17.38
N THR A 328 -1.19 -3.42 17.04
CA THR A 328 -0.20 -2.39 16.71
C THR A 328 0.71 -2.12 17.90
N HIS A 329 2.02 -2.15 17.66
CA HIS A 329 3.00 -1.81 18.68
C HIS A 329 2.86 -0.35 19.16
N GLN A 330 2.89 -0.16 20.48
CA GLN A 330 2.66 1.10 21.19
C GLN A 330 1.24 1.67 21.04
N ALA A 331 0.24 0.84 20.68
CA ALA A 331 -1.14 1.30 20.53
C ALA A 331 -1.67 2.03 21.78
N ALA A 332 -1.24 1.61 22.98
CA ALA A 332 -1.64 2.24 24.23
C ALA A 332 -1.10 3.66 24.36
N GLU A 333 0.19 3.87 24.14
CA GLU A 333 0.83 5.19 24.18
C GLU A 333 0.28 6.09 23.06
N LEU A 334 0.13 5.53 21.85
CA LEU A 334 -0.37 6.25 20.69
C LEU A 334 -1.84 6.66 20.80
N THR A 335 -2.60 6.10 21.74
CA THR A 335 -4.01 6.42 21.92
C THR A 335 -4.34 6.95 23.30
N ASP A 336 -3.33 7.38 24.07
CA ASP A 336 -3.48 7.87 25.44
C ASP A 336 -4.23 6.88 26.35
N GLY A 337 -4.00 5.58 26.13
CA GLY A 337 -4.61 4.47 26.86
C GLY A 337 -6.02 4.08 26.41
N LEU A 338 -6.55 4.68 25.33
CA LEU A 338 -7.86 4.30 24.79
C LEU A 338 -7.89 2.87 24.26
N VAL A 339 -6.77 2.40 23.70
CA VAL A 339 -6.62 1.07 23.10
C VAL A 339 -5.54 0.28 23.84
N GLN A 340 -5.81 -0.97 24.19
CA GLN A 340 -4.81 -1.85 24.79
C GLN A 340 -4.06 -2.62 23.71
N GLU A 341 -2.73 -2.59 23.75
CA GLU A 341 -1.87 -3.38 22.86
C GLU A 341 -1.98 -4.87 23.21
N VAL A 342 -2.53 -5.66 22.29
CA VAL A 342 -2.62 -7.13 22.40
C VAL A 342 -2.46 -7.78 21.02
N ASN A 343 -1.63 -8.82 20.94
CA ASN A 343 -1.48 -9.58 19.71
C ASN A 343 -2.62 -10.59 19.57
N LEU A 344 -3.50 -10.37 18.58
CA LEU A 344 -4.70 -11.19 18.36
C LEU A 344 -4.43 -12.56 17.75
N VAL A 345 -3.23 -12.79 17.22
CA VAL A 345 -2.85 -14.03 16.54
C VAL A 345 -1.90 -14.91 17.36
N GLN A 346 -1.63 -14.51 18.60
CA GLN A 346 -0.96 -15.33 19.62
C GLN A 346 -1.97 -15.80 20.65
N ASP A 347 -1.65 -16.83 21.44
CA ASP A 347 -2.58 -17.30 22.48
C ASP A 347 -2.86 -16.18 23.50
N LEU A 348 -4.10 -15.70 23.51
CA LEU A 348 -4.49 -14.50 24.24
C LEU A 348 -5.53 -14.84 25.30
N THR A 349 -5.25 -14.53 26.56
CA THR A 349 -6.25 -14.58 27.64
C THR A 349 -6.29 -13.23 28.33
N LEU A 350 -7.40 -12.52 28.14
CA LEU A 350 -7.64 -11.23 28.77
C LEU A 350 -8.16 -11.41 30.21
N TRP A 351 -8.13 -10.31 30.95
CA TRP A 351 -8.59 -10.24 32.34
C TRP A 351 -10.12 -10.40 32.51
N ARG A 352 -10.89 -10.41 31.41
CA ARG A 352 -12.33 -10.67 31.40
C ARG A 352 -12.78 -11.28 30.07
N THR A 353 -14.02 -11.75 30.06
CA THR A 353 -14.80 -11.98 28.84
C THR A 353 -15.86 -10.87 28.66
N PHE A 354 -16.42 -10.80 27.46
CA PHE A 354 -17.39 -9.78 27.04
C PHE A 354 -18.72 -10.43 26.68
N ASP A 355 -19.81 -9.68 26.78
CA ASP A 355 -21.09 -10.14 26.26
C ASP A 355 -21.00 -10.34 24.75
N TRP A 356 -20.38 -9.38 24.07
CA TRP A 356 -20.16 -9.43 22.63
C TRP A 356 -18.73 -9.06 22.27
N VAL A 357 -18.24 -9.67 21.21
CA VAL A 357 -17.01 -9.25 20.55
C VAL A 357 -17.36 -8.61 19.21
N LEU A 358 -16.71 -7.48 18.91
CA LEU A 358 -16.72 -6.77 17.63
C LEU A 358 -15.33 -6.93 17.01
N CYS A 359 -15.26 -7.34 15.74
CA CYS A 359 -14.00 -7.51 15.01
C CYS A 359 -14.22 -7.16 13.54
N LEU A 360 -13.93 -5.93 13.12
CA LEU A 360 -14.28 -5.44 11.78
C LEU A 360 -13.03 -5.25 10.93
N GLU A 361 -13.01 -5.84 9.73
CA GLU A 361 -11.94 -5.69 8.74
C GLU A 361 -10.53 -5.98 9.32
N VAL A 362 -10.40 -7.15 9.99
CA VAL A 362 -9.14 -7.61 10.63
C VAL A 362 -8.62 -8.87 9.95
N GLY A 363 -9.50 -9.82 9.64
CA GLY A 363 -9.11 -11.17 9.22
C GLY A 363 -8.34 -11.20 7.89
N GLU A 364 -8.67 -10.29 6.98
CA GLU A 364 -8.06 -10.15 5.66
C GLU A 364 -6.60 -9.69 5.71
N HIS A 365 -6.19 -9.03 6.79
CA HIS A 365 -4.81 -8.61 7.05
C HIS A 365 -3.99 -9.72 7.71
N VAL A 366 -4.65 -10.68 8.35
CA VAL A 366 -4.00 -11.78 9.07
C VAL A 366 -3.65 -12.92 8.11
N PRO A 367 -2.36 -13.30 7.99
CA PRO A 367 -1.95 -14.44 7.17
C PRO A 367 -2.72 -15.72 7.53
N LYS A 368 -3.00 -16.55 6.51
CA LYS A 368 -3.85 -17.74 6.62
C LYS A 368 -3.47 -18.67 7.78
N GLN A 369 -2.18 -18.85 8.06
CA GLN A 369 -1.73 -19.72 9.16
C GLN A 369 -2.13 -19.23 10.56
N TYR A 370 -2.44 -17.95 10.72
CA TYR A 370 -2.76 -17.30 12.00
C TYR A 370 -4.27 -17.11 12.22
N ALA A 371 -5.07 -17.17 11.15
CA ALA A 371 -6.52 -16.97 11.21
C ALA A 371 -7.24 -17.93 12.20
N PRO A 372 -6.85 -19.22 12.34
CA PRO A 372 -7.46 -20.09 13.36
C PRO A 372 -7.21 -19.60 14.80
N THR A 373 -6.03 -19.06 15.09
CA THR A 373 -5.70 -18.51 16.42
C THR A 373 -6.53 -17.26 16.70
N LEU A 374 -6.67 -16.36 15.71
CA LEU A 374 -7.57 -15.20 15.80
C LEU A 374 -8.97 -15.63 16.21
N LEU A 375 -9.60 -16.56 15.46
CA LEU A 375 -10.96 -17.00 15.74
C LEU A 375 -11.10 -17.70 17.10
N SER A 376 -10.08 -18.47 17.52
CA SER A 376 -10.05 -19.10 18.85
C SER A 376 -10.05 -18.04 19.97
N ASN A 377 -9.25 -16.99 19.80
CA ASN A 377 -9.21 -15.87 20.74
C ASN A 377 -10.53 -15.12 20.77
N LEU A 378 -11.14 -14.80 19.62
CA LEU A 378 -12.45 -14.11 19.58
C LEU A 378 -13.52 -14.94 20.29
N LYS A 379 -13.59 -16.26 20.00
CA LYS A 379 -14.50 -17.19 20.66
C LYS A 379 -14.32 -17.20 22.17
N ARG A 380 -13.08 -17.28 22.66
CA ARG A 380 -12.75 -17.34 24.09
C ARG A 380 -13.29 -16.15 24.87
N HIS A 381 -13.39 -14.98 24.23
CA HIS A 381 -13.81 -13.75 24.88
C HIS A 381 -15.27 -13.36 24.61
N ALA A 382 -15.97 -14.02 23.69
CA ALA A 382 -17.37 -13.75 23.36
C ALA A 382 -18.35 -14.68 24.09
N ARG A 383 -19.19 -14.13 24.99
CA ARG A 383 -20.19 -14.92 25.73
C ARG A 383 -21.50 -15.12 24.98
N LYS A 384 -22.06 -14.07 24.39
CA LYS A 384 -23.37 -14.09 23.70
C LYS A 384 -23.21 -14.17 22.19
N GLY A 385 -22.13 -13.60 21.63
CA GLY A 385 -21.86 -13.70 20.21
C GLY A 385 -20.74 -12.82 19.70
N LEU A 386 -20.53 -12.88 18.39
CA LEU A 386 -19.48 -12.20 17.64
C LEU A 386 -20.12 -11.40 16.50
N VAL A 387 -19.73 -10.15 16.35
CA VAL A 387 -20.03 -9.32 15.18
C VAL A 387 -18.73 -9.15 14.42
N MET A 388 -18.69 -9.61 13.17
CA MET A 388 -17.46 -9.63 12.40
C MET A 388 -17.68 -9.26 10.94
N SER A 389 -16.72 -8.56 10.34
CA SER A 389 -16.62 -8.35 8.89
C SER A 389 -15.25 -8.81 8.41
N TRP A 390 -15.18 -9.25 7.15
CA TRP A 390 -13.97 -9.80 6.54
C TRP A 390 -13.99 -9.48 5.04
N SER A 391 -13.00 -8.70 4.58
CA SER A 391 -13.01 -8.20 3.20
C SER A 391 -12.86 -9.31 2.14
N ASP A 392 -13.61 -9.17 1.04
CA ASP A 392 -13.48 -9.97 -0.18
C ASP A 392 -12.65 -9.27 -1.28
N ASP A 393 -12.14 -8.07 -0.99
CA ASP A 393 -11.44 -7.22 -1.94
C ASP A 393 -9.92 -7.44 -1.89
N TRP A 394 -9.34 -8.05 -2.92
CA TRP A 394 -7.90 -8.29 -3.01
C TRP A 394 -7.07 -7.05 -3.40
N GLU A 395 -7.72 -5.94 -3.78
CA GLU A 395 -7.05 -4.70 -4.13
C GLU A 395 -6.80 -3.81 -2.89
N GLY A 396 -7.36 -4.19 -1.74
CA GLY A 396 -7.17 -3.49 -0.48
C GLY A 396 -5.72 -3.55 0.03
N ILE A 397 -5.28 -2.43 0.60
CA ILE A 397 -3.90 -2.28 1.09
C ILE A 397 -3.66 -3.23 2.27
N GLY A 398 -2.65 -4.10 2.15
CA GLY A 398 -2.31 -5.07 3.21
C GLY A 398 -3.20 -6.31 3.24
N HIS A 399 -4.11 -6.46 2.28
CA HIS A 399 -4.96 -7.65 2.24
C HIS A 399 -4.16 -8.87 1.75
N VAL A 400 -4.07 -9.89 2.60
CA VAL A 400 -3.32 -11.14 2.33
C VAL A 400 -4.18 -12.39 2.44
N ASN A 401 -5.40 -12.25 2.96
CA ASN A 401 -6.30 -13.36 3.26
C ASN A 401 -7.77 -13.00 3.04
N CYS A 402 -8.14 -12.45 1.89
CA CYS A 402 -9.55 -12.15 1.60
C CYS A 402 -10.39 -13.42 1.43
N LEU A 403 -11.63 -13.36 1.91
CA LEU A 403 -12.61 -14.44 1.82
C LEU A 403 -13.95 -13.87 1.37
N SER A 404 -14.66 -14.59 0.50
CA SER A 404 -16.05 -14.24 0.22
C SER A 404 -16.91 -14.41 1.48
N ARG A 405 -18.00 -13.65 1.62
CA ARG A 405 -18.88 -13.73 2.80
C ARG A 405 -19.31 -15.18 3.14
N PRO A 406 -19.72 -16.05 2.19
CA PRO A 406 -20.06 -17.43 2.50
C PRO A 406 -18.89 -18.26 3.04
N GLU A 407 -17.68 -18.08 2.50
CA GLU A 407 -16.46 -18.77 2.96
C GLU A 407 -16.08 -18.32 4.37
N PHE A 408 -16.07 -17.00 4.59
CA PHE A 408 -15.84 -16.39 5.90
C PHE A 408 -16.84 -16.89 6.95
N VAL A 409 -18.14 -16.87 6.64
CA VAL A 409 -19.20 -17.36 7.55
C VAL A 409 -18.98 -18.84 7.88
N ALA A 410 -18.74 -19.68 6.88
CA ALA A 410 -18.50 -21.10 7.09
C ALA A 410 -17.28 -21.34 7.99
N PHE A 411 -16.20 -20.59 7.76
CA PHE A 411 -14.97 -20.69 8.53
C PHE A 411 -15.14 -20.26 9.99
N VAL A 412 -15.90 -19.19 10.25
CA VAL A 412 -16.25 -18.77 11.62
C VAL A 412 -17.09 -19.83 12.32
N GLN A 413 -18.12 -20.37 11.67
CA GLN A 413 -18.97 -21.39 12.28
C GLN A 413 -18.17 -22.67 12.61
N GLU A 414 -17.31 -23.13 11.71
CA GLU A 414 -16.47 -24.31 11.92
C GLU A 414 -15.46 -24.10 13.07
N SER A 415 -14.80 -22.94 13.09
CA SER A 415 -13.73 -22.66 14.05
C SER A 415 -14.27 -22.32 15.45
N THR A 416 -15.43 -21.68 15.51
CA THR A 416 -15.98 -21.15 16.77
C THR A 416 -17.14 -21.98 17.33
N GLY A 417 -17.90 -22.65 16.49
CA GLY A 417 -19.19 -23.28 16.86
C GLY A 417 -20.32 -22.28 17.09
N PHE A 418 -20.10 -20.99 16.83
CA PHE A 418 -21.18 -20.00 16.78
C PHE A 418 -22.01 -20.20 15.51
N VAL A 419 -23.25 -19.74 15.55
CA VAL A 419 -24.22 -19.89 14.45
C VAL A 419 -24.55 -18.51 13.89
N LEU A 420 -24.61 -18.38 12.56
CA LEU A 420 -25.03 -17.15 11.90
C LEU A 420 -26.47 -16.80 12.28
N ASP A 421 -26.67 -15.57 12.75
CA ASP A 421 -27.98 -14.95 12.95
C ASP A 421 -28.31 -14.14 11.70
N GLU A 422 -28.89 -14.81 10.70
CA GLU A 422 -29.24 -14.22 9.39
C GLU A 422 -30.15 -13.00 9.55
N ALA A 423 -31.13 -13.07 10.45
CA ALA A 423 -32.08 -11.99 10.67
C ALA A 423 -31.38 -10.75 11.25
N ALA A 424 -30.56 -10.91 12.29
CA ALA A 424 -29.78 -9.80 12.84
C ALA A 424 -28.76 -9.27 11.83
N THR A 425 -28.10 -10.17 11.09
CA THR A 425 -27.12 -9.82 10.06
C THR A 425 -27.74 -8.89 9.02
N GLU A 426 -28.86 -9.27 8.42
CA GLU A 426 -29.49 -8.46 7.36
C GLU A 426 -30.06 -7.13 7.89
N VAL A 427 -30.61 -7.11 9.12
CA VAL A 427 -31.07 -5.86 9.75
C VAL A 427 -29.92 -4.88 10.00
N VAL A 428 -28.78 -5.38 10.50
CA VAL A 428 -27.63 -4.52 10.80
C VAL A 428 -26.94 -4.07 9.52
N ARG A 429 -26.79 -4.94 8.52
CA ARG A 429 -26.26 -4.57 7.19
C ARG A 429 -27.06 -3.46 6.54
N ALA A 430 -28.39 -3.51 6.65
CA ALA A 430 -29.25 -2.44 6.14
C ALA A 430 -29.11 -1.12 6.90
N ALA A 431 -28.53 -1.13 8.10
CA ALA A 431 -28.28 0.07 8.90
C ALA A 431 -26.89 0.67 8.64
N CYS A 432 -25.96 -0.05 8.02
CA CYS A 432 -24.60 0.42 7.74
C CYS A 432 -24.59 1.67 6.85
N GLU A 433 -23.69 2.59 7.16
CA GLU A 433 -23.38 3.79 6.36
C GLU A 433 -22.20 3.54 5.41
N ILE A 434 -21.42 2.47 5.62
CA ILE A 434 -20.23 2.11 4.83
C ILE A 434 -20.48 0.83 4.02
N ASP A 435 -20.47 0.97 2.68
CA ASP A 435 -20.86 -0.09 1.74
C ASP A 435 -20.01 -1.37 1.84
N TYR A 436 -18.68 -1.24 1.98
CA TYR A 436 -17.81 -2.42 2.02
C TYR A 436 -18.01 -3.22 3.32
N ILE A 437 -18.16 -2.55 4.47
CA ILE A 437 -18.53 -3.20 5.74
C ILE A 437 -19.91 -3.84 5.61
N ALA A 438 -20.89 -3.11 5.08
CA ALA A 438 -22.23 -3.63 4.85
C ALA A 438 -22.20 -4.90 3.99
N ARG A 439 -21.31 -5.00 3.01
CA ARG A 439 -21.19 -6.16 2.11
C ARG A 439 -20.68 -7.41 2.81
N THR A 440 -19.77 -7.28 3.78
CA THR A 440 -19.03 -8.41 4.37
C THR A 440 -19.42 -8.73 5.82
N LEU A 441 -20.22 -7.88 6.48
CA LEU A 441 -20.66 -8.06 7.86
C LEU A 441 -21.52 -9.32 8.06
N ALA A 442 -21.27 -10.00 9.19
CA ALA A 442 -22.07 -11.09 9.75
C ALA A 442 -22.20 -10.99 11.29
N VAL A 443 -23.35 -11.38 11.82
CA VAL A 443 -23.63 -11.49 13.26
C VAL A 443 -23.78 -12.96 13.63
N PHE A 444 -22.97 -13.43 14.59
CA PHE A 444 -22.98 -14.80 15.07
C PHE A 444 -23.41 -14.86 16.53
N ARG A 445 -24.18 -15.89 16.89
CA ARG A 445 -24.65 -16.16 18.26
C ARG A 445 -23.91 -17.36 18.84
N ALA A 446 -23.58 -17.29 20.12
CA ALA A 446 -23.16 -18.45 20.87
C ALA A 446 -24.30 -19.48 20.90
N SER A 447 -23.94 -20.76 20.73
CA SER A 447 -24.86 -21.90 20.68
C SER A 447 -25.40 -22.30 22.04
#